data_AF-A0A0R3TA52-F1
#
_entry.id   AF-A0A0R3TA52-F1
#
_cell.length_a   1.000
_cell.length_b   1.000
_cell.length_c   1.000
_cell.angle_alpha   90.00
_cell.angle_beta   90.00
_cell.angle_gamma   90.00
#
_symmetry.space_group_name_H-M   'P 1'
#
loop_
_entity.id
_entity.type
_entity.pdbx_description
1 polymer ?
#
loop_
_entity_poly.entity_id
_entity_poly.type
_entity_poly.pdbx_seq_one_letter_code
_entity_poly.pdbx_strand_id
1 'polypeptide(L)'
;MTQTTGSDPKIVERKKFVVCLVIQMHVHALSVGQILRDIDTDLRFMALNDLIVAIQCDKLEDNFFTGDVVDSVLQLLDDSNSEVRTKALNAACEIFPNTKCSLAEDIVKVFLEGMLSGETSVSYGIGLKCIINSVPRLSSQHVNIFVSTCLPHLIQAVKTDKKDIQIEACEILADTMSKFGDQVGPKRNEIIDCMFGAMNGDQPALRRRAAHLVIGFLNNDEVQTAVLNFVRKRVNRIMGNTSSDMYPLTISYVKITLICLNGLSHNAERLASKASDILSDFLIGFLLDTNINETLMPRLNPEFGDSDPDDAVNDFKEIGLQCLENLFNARQRTAFQSSHLSRFLDPHLNKVSGY
;
A
#
# COMPACT_ATOMS: atom_id res chain seq x y z
N MET A 1 -20.62 41.62 41.28
CA MET A 1 -21.61 40.67 40.72
C MET A 1 -20.89 39.78 39.74
N THR A 2 -20.29 38.71 40.25
CA THR A 2 -19.64 37.66 39.47
C THR A 2 -20.72 36.70 38.98
N GLN A 3 -21.00 36.69 37.69
CA GLN A 3 -21.82 35.67 37.06
C GLN A 3 -21.03 34.37 37.04
N THR A 4 -21.33 33.51 38.00
CA THR A 4 -21.00 32.08 37.96
C THR A 4 -21.71 31.46 36.76
N THR A 5 -20.94 30.98 35.80
CA THR A 5 -21.40 30.10 34.71
C THR A 5 -21.95 28.82 35.32
N GLY A 6 -23.27 28.77 35.52
CA GLY A 6 -23.98 27.57 35.92
C GLY A 6 -23.93 26.55 34.80
N SER A 7 -23.06 25.55 34.93
CA SER A 7 -23.17 24.31 34.16
C SER A 7 -24.53 23.68 34.48
N ASP A 8 -25.34 23.42 33.46
CA ASP A 8 -26.66 22.79 33.61
C ASP A 8 -26.52 21.48 34.41
N PRO A 9 -27.24 21.31 35.54
CA PRO A 9 -27.12 20.12 36.39
C PRO A 9 -27.34 18.81 35.63
N LYS A 10 -28.11 18.81 34.52
CA LYS A 10 -28.25 17.64 33.65
C LYS A 10 -26.96 17.26 32.92
N ILE A 11 -26.13 18.25 32.55
CA ILE A 11 -24.83 18.03 31.91
C ILE A 11 -23.84 17.45 32.93
N VAL A 12 -23.87 17.94 34.17
CA VAL A 12 -23.03 17.42 35.26
C VAL A 12 -23.39 15.98 35.63
N GLU A 13 -24.68 15.63 35.67
CA GLU A 13 -25.12 14.24 35.85
C GLU A 13 -24.76 13.34 34.67
N ARG A 14 -24.91 13.80 33.41
CA ARG A 14 -24.48 13.05 32.23
C ARG A 14 -22.98 12.82 32.21
N LYS A 15 -22.17 13.84 32.55
CA LYS A 15 -20.71 13.70 32.68
C LYS A 15 -20.33 12.71 33.79
N LYS A 16 -21.07 12.66 34.91
CA LYS A 16 -20.89 11.60 35.94
C LYS A 16 -21.26 10.21 35.44
N PHE A 17 -22.26 10.09 34.57
CA PHE A 17 -22.68 8.82 33.97
C PHE A 17 -21.61 8.24 33.03
N VAL A 18 -20.91 9.08 32.27
CA VAL A 18 -19.81 8.66 31.40
C VAL A 18 -18.57 8.25 32.21
N VAL A 19 -18.25 8.93 33.32
CA VAL A 19 -17.21 8.45 34.26
C VAL A 19 -17.59 7.09 34.89
N CYS A 20 -18.89 6.76 34.95
CA CYS A 20 -19.38 5.46 35.42
C CYS A 20 -19.33 4.34 34.35
N LEU A 21 -19.28 4.71 33.06
CA LEU A 21 -19.16 3.77 31.92
C LEU A 21 -17.89 2.91 32.02
N VAL A 22 -16.85 3.43 32.69
CA VAL A 22 -15.54 2.78 32.89
C VAL A 22 -15.49 1.90 34.15
N ILE A 23 -16.36 2.11 35.15
CA ILE A 23 -16.25 1.46 36.47
C ILE A 23 -17.36 0.42 36.74
N GLN A 24 -18.54 0.54 36.14
CA GLN A 24 -19.60 -0.47 36.27
C GLN A 24 -19.94 -1.11 34.92
N MET A 25 -19.32 -2.26 34.67
CA MET A 25 -19.43 -3.14 33.50
C MET A 25 -20.83 -3.74 33.27
N HIS A 26 -21.86 -2.92 33.16
CA HIS A 26 -23.22 -3.32 32.75
C HIS A 26 -23.82 -2.28 31.78
N VAL A 27 -23.01 -1.80 30.83
CA VAL A 27 -23.47 -0.80 29.87
C VAL A 27 -24.12 -1.52 28.70
N HIS A 28 -25.42 -1.29 28.50
CA HIS A 28 -26.16 -1.85 27.37
C HIS A 28 -25.76 -1.14 26.06
N ALA A 29 -25.64 -1.88 24.96
CA ALA A 29 -25.36 -1.34 23.62
C ALA A 29 -26.27 -0.14 23.25
N LEU A 30 -27.55 -0.22 23.62
CA LEU A 30 -28.55 0.85 23.43
C LEU A 30 -28.18 2.15 24.15
N SER A 31 -27.62 2.10 25.36
CA SER A 31 -27.26 3.32 26.10
C SER A 31 -26.03 4.00 25.51
N VAL A 32 -25.05 3.21 25.03
CA VAL A 32 -23.88 3.77 24.32
C VAL A 32 -24.29 4.44 23.02
N GLY A 33 -25.12 3.78 22.21
CA GLY A 33 -25.61 4.33 20.94
C GLY A 33 -26.32 5.68 21.10
N GLN A 34 -27.03 5.90 22.21
CA GLN A 34 -27.68 7.17 22.53
C GLN A 34 -26.68 8.27 22.93
N ILE A 35 -25.68 7.95 23.76
CA ILE A 35 -24.66 8.92 24.21
C ILE A 35 -23.80 9.38 23.03
N LEU A 36 -23.49 8.48 22.09
CA LEU A 36 -22.76 8.81 20.87
C LEU A 36 -23.51 9.82 19.97
N ARG A 37 -24.83 9.98 20.13
CA ARG A 37 -25.65 10.97 19.40
C ARG A 37 -25.95 12.21 20.24
N ASP A 38 -25.28 12.40 21.38
CA ASP A 38 -25.47 13.58 22.23
C ASP A 38 -24.94 14.85 21.54
N ILE A 39 -25.53 16.00 21.87
CA ILE A 39 -25.13 17.30 21.32
C ILE A 39 -23.78 17.74 21.91
N ASP A 40 -23.46 17.32 23.14
CA ASP A 40 -22.20 17.65 23.83
C ASP A 40 -21.02 16.87 23.24
N THR A 41 -20.11 17.61 22.61
CA THR A 41 -18.87 17.09 22.01
C THR A 41 -18.00 16.35 23.03
N ASP A 42 -17.90 16.83 24.27
CA ASP A 42 -17.08 16.18 25.31
C ASP A 42 -17.64 14.81 25.66
N LEU A 43 -18.98 14.69 25.73
CA LEU A 43 -19.66 13.42 26.02
C LEU A 43 -19.41 12.41 24.90
N ARG A 44 -19.53 12.83 23.64
CA ARG A 44 -19.24 11.95 22.49
C ARG A 44 -17.78 11.49 22.48
N PHE A 45 -16.84 12.41 22.70
CA PHE A 45 -15.41 12.09 22.75
C PHE A 45 -15.08 11.10 23.88
N MET A 46 -15.58 11.34 25.10
CA MET A 46 -15.37 10.44 26.23
C MET A 46 -16.01 9.08 25.98
N ALA A 47 -17.24 9.01 25.46
CA ALA A 47 -17.91 7.76 25.15
C ALA A 47 -17.14 6.92 24.11
N LEU A 48 -16.61 7.54 23.05
CA LEU A 48 -15.76 6.86 22.07
C LEU A 48 -14.47 6.34 22.70
N ASN A 49 -13.83 7.13 23.56
CA ASN A 49 -12.59 6.73 24.21
C ASN A 49 -12.82 5.55 25.17
N ASP A 50 -13.88 5.60 25.96
CA ASP A 50 -14.26 4.54 26.90
C ASP A 50 -14.63 3.25 26.15
N LEU A 51 -15.34 3.38 25.03
CA LEU A 51 -15.65 2.25 24.14
C LEU A 51 -14.37 1.57 23.63
N ILE A 52 -13.41 2.34 23.12
CA ILE A 52 -12.11 1.82 22.65
C ILE A 52 -11.41 1.05 23.79
N VAL A 53 -11.32 1.65 24.97
CA VAL A 53 -10.66 1.02 26.13
C VAL A 53 -11.38 -0.26 26.56
N ALA A 54 -12.71 -0.27 26.55
CA ALA A 54 -13.51 -1.43 26.90
C ALA A 54 -13.30 -2.61 25.93
N ILE A 55 -13.25 -2.33 24.62
CA ILE A 55 -12.95 -3.33 23.58
C ILE A 55 -11.53 -3.89 23.79
N GLN A 56 -10.54 -3.02 23.97
CA GLN A 56 -9.13 -3.43 24.12
C GLN A 56 -8.86 -4.25 25.38
N CYS A 57 -9.66 -4.03 26.43
CA CYS A 57 -9.59 -4.78 27.67
C CYS A 57 -10.42 -6.07 27.65
N ASP A 58 -11.05 -6.43 26.52
CA ASP A 58 -11.91 -7.62 26.37
C ASP A 58 -13.05 -7.66 27.41
N LYS A 59 -13.63 -6.48 27.71
CA LYS A 59 -14.65 -6.29 28.75
C LYS A 59 -16.08 -6.33 28.22
N LEU A 60 -16.27 -6.50 26.92
CA LEU A 60 -17.57 -6.43 26.25
C LEU A 60 -17.98 -7.81 25.75
N GLU A 61 -19.26 -8.13 25.88
CA GLU A 61 -19.83 -9.36 25.33
C GLU A 61 -20.02 -9.25 23.80
N ASP A 62 -19.99 -10.37 23.09
CA ASP A 62 -20.20 -10.41 21.63
C ASP A 62 -21.53 -9.77 21.16
N ASN A 63 -22.55 -9.79 22.02
CA ASN A 63 -23.87 -9.21 21.74
C ASN A 63 -23.86 -7.67 21.78
N PHE A 64 -22.78 -7.04 22.25
CA PHE A 64 -22.65 -5.61 22.39
C PHE A 64 -22.52 -4.92 21.02
N PHE A 65 -21.83 -5.56 20.07
CA PHE A 65 -21.57 -5.04 18.73
C PHE A 65 -22.79 -5.13 17.82
N THR A 66 -23.83 -4.38 18.18
CA THR A 66 -25.09 -4.26 17.45
C THR A 66 -25.00 -3.24 16.32
N GLY A 67 -25.93 -3.30 15.36
CA GLY A 67 -26.05 -2.31 14.30
C GLY A 67 -26.17 -0.88 14.83
N ASP A 68 -26.98 -0.66 15.87
CA ASP A 68 -27.15 0.68 16.47
C ASP A 68 -25.83 1.29 16.96
N VAL A 69 -24.95 0.48 17.56
CA VAL A 69 -23.63 0.94 18.03
C VAL A 69 -22.72 1.24 16.86
N VAL A 70 -22.64 0.32 15.89
CA VAL A 70 -21.81 0.49 14.68
C VAL A 70 -22.24 1.72 13.89
N ASP A 71 -23.54 1.86 13.62
CA ASP A 71 -24.10 2.99 12.89
C ASP A 71 -23.86 4.31 13.62
N SER A 72 -24.02 4.35 14.95
CA SER A 72 -23.69 5.54 15.74
C SER A 72 -22.22 5.92 15.64
N VAL A 73 -21.30 4.96 15.64
CA VAL A 73 -19.86 5.26 15.50
C VAL A 73 -19.54 5.73 14.08
N LEU A 74 -20.10 5.09 13.05
CA LEU A 74 -19.88 5.46 11.65
C LEU A 74 -20.44 6.85 11.34
N GLN A 75 -21.58 7.24 11.91
CA GLN A 75 -22.14 8.61 11.77
C GLN A 75 -21.21 9.69 12.35
N LEU A 76 -20.41 9.36 13.38
CA LEU A 76 -19.45 10.29 13.98
C LEU A 76 -18.19 10.50 13.14
N LEU A 77 -18.03 9.75 12.04
CA LEU A 77 -17.03 10.09 11.04
C LEU A 77 -17.37 11.44 10.38
N ASP A 78 -18.62 11.88 10.35
CA ASP A 78 -19.00 13.19 9.80
C ASP A 78 -19.17 14.27 10.88
N ASP A 79 -18.66 14.03 12.10
CA ASP A 79 -18.81 14.98 13.21
C ASP A 79 -18.14 16.32 12.90
N SER A 80 -18.77 17.42 13.30
CA SER A 80 -18.18 18.77 13.19
C SER A 80 -16.79 18.91 13.83
N ASN A 81 -16.51 18.15 14.90
CA ASN A 81 -15.26 18.18 15.64
C ASN A 81 -14.27 17.12 15.12
N SER A 82 -13.07 17.55 14.71
CA SER A 82 -12.03 16.66 14.15
C SER A 82 -11.47 15.65 15.14
N GLU A 83 -11.44 15.94 16.44
CA GLU A 83 -10.99 15.00 17.47
C GLU A 83 -12.03 13.89 17.67
N VAL A 84 -13.33 14.23 17.63
CA VAL A 84 -14.42 13.24 17.65
C VAL A 84 -14.35 12.34 16.41
N ARG A 85 -14.17 12.92 15.21
CA ARG A 85 -14.00 12.13 13.97
C ARG A 85 -12.82 11.17 14.05
N THR A 86 -11.69 11.65 14.56
CA THR A 86 -10.48 10.81 14.72
C THR A 86 -10.71 9.68 15.72
N LYS A 87 -11.40 9.95 16.84
CA LYS A 87 -11.76 8.92 17.82
C LYS A 87 -12.80 7.94 17.26
N ALA A 88 -13.75 8.40 16.44
CA ALA A 88 -14.73 7.55 15.78
C ALA A 88 -14.06 6.57 14.81
N LEU A 89 -13.09 7.05 14.02
CA LEU A 89 -12.27 6.21 13.14
C LEU A 89 -11.54 5.11 13.94
N ASN A 90 -10.89 5.48 15.04
CA ASN A 90 -10.20 4.52 15.91
C ASN A 90 -11.18 3.52 16.54
N ALA A 91 -12.36 3.96 16.98
CA ALA A 91 -13.39 3.08 17.53
C ALA A 91 -13.90 2.09 16.48
N ALA A 92 -14.16 2.54 15.25
CA ALA A 92 -14.57 1.67 14.15
C ALA A 92 -13.51 0.60 13.83
N CYS A 93 -12.21 0.96 13.85
CA CYS A 93 -11.13 -0.03 13.71
C CYS A 93 -11.14 -1.10 14.82
N GLU A 94 -11.38 -0.71 16.06
CA GLU A 94 -11.39 -1.64 17.21
C GLU A 94 -12.66 -2.49 17.24
N ILE A 95 -13.78 -1.95 16.76
CA ILE A 95 -15.04 -2.67 16.63
C ILE A 95 -14.96 -3.75 15.56
N PHE A 96 -14.35 -3.46 14.40
CA PHE A 96 -14.33 -4.34 13.23
C PHE A 96 -14.04 -5.82 13.52
N PRO A 97 -12.96 -6.21 14.24
CA PRO A 97 -12.62 -7.62 14.50
C PRO A 97 -13.65 -8.38 15.35
N ASN A 98 -14.49 -7.65 16.09
CA ASN A 98 -15.45 -8.21 17.05
C ASN A 98 -16.90 -8.22 16.52
N THR A 99 -17.11 -7.73 15.29
CA THR A 99 -18.45 -7.62 14.72
C THR A 99 -18.89 -8.88 13.97
N LYS A 100 -20.20 -9.00 13.77
CA LYS A 100 -20.76 -9.95 12.81
C LYS A 100 -20.48 -9.48 11.39
N CYS A 101 -20.49 -10.42 10.46
CA CYS A 101 -20.05 -10.21 9.08
C CYS A 101 -20.80 -9.13 8.31
N SER A 102 -22.10 -8.97 8.55
CA SER A 102 -22.87 -7.89 7.91
C SER A 102 -22.34 -6.52 8.34
N LEU A 103 -22.10 -6.33 9.63
CA LEU A 103 -21.61 -5.06 10.18
C LEU A 103 -20.14 -4.81 9.80
N ALA A 104 -19.33 -5.87 9.73
CA ALA A 104 -17.96 -5.78 9.23
C ALA A 104 -17.94 -5.28 7.77
N GLU A 105 -18.86 -5.77 6.93
CA GLU A 105 -18.99 -5.32 5.54
C GLU A 105 -19.41 -3.84 5.46
N ASP A 106 -20.34 -3.40 6.31
CA ASP A 106 -20.80 -2.01 6.36
C ASP A 106 -19.66 -1.05 6.77
N ILE A 107 -18.85 -1.41 7.78
CA ILE A 107 -17.67 -0.62 8.18
C ILE A 107 -16.69 -0.47 7.01
N VAL A 108 -16.41 -1.57 6.31
CA VAL A 108 -15.50 -1.56 5.16
C VAL A 108 -16.03 -0.69 4.02
N LYS A 109 -17.34 -0.76 3.73
CA LYS A 109 -17.98 0.06 2.70
C LYS A 109 -17.88 1.55 3.01
N VAL A 110 -18.17 1.97 4.25
CA VAL A 110 -18.08 3.39 4.63
C VAL A 110 -16.65 3.92 4.45
N PHE A 111 -15.64 3.18 4.88
CA PHE A 111 -14.24 3.59 4.68
C PHE A 111 -13.84 3.62 3.20
N LEU A 112 -14.32 2.66 2.41
CA LEU A 112 -14.02 2.60 0.98
C LEU A 112 -14.69 3.76 0.23
N GLU A 113 -15.98 4.00 0.47
CA GLU A 113 -16.74 5.09 -0.16
C GLU A 113 -16.18 6.46 0.21
N GLY A 114 -15.85 6.68 1.48
CA GLY A 114 -15.23 7.92 1.94
C GLY A 114 -13.85 8.17 1.31
N MET A 115 -13.05 7.12 1.11
CA MET A 115 -11.77 7.25 0.39
C MET A 115 -12.00 7.58 -1.10
N LEU A 116 -12.97 6.93 -1.75
CA LEU A 116 -13.26 7.11 -3.19
C LEU A 116 -13.97 8.44 -3.50
N SER A 117 -14.66 9.04 -2.54
CA SER A 117 -15.24 10.38 -2.69
C SER A 117 -14.15 11.45 -2.78
N GLY A 118 -12.97 11.19 -2.20
CA GLY A 118 -11.88 12.15 -2.05
C GLY A 118 -12.11 13.12 -0.89
N GLU A 119 -12.98 12.74 0.05
CA GLU A 119 -13.24 13.52 1.25
C GLU A 119 -12.01 13.54 2.17
N THR A 120 -11.58 14.74 2.56
CA THR A 120 -10.38 14.95 3.38
C THR A 120 -10.70 15.29 4.83
N SER A 121 -11.99 15.43 5.18
CA SER A 121 -12.47 15.72 6.54
C SER A 121 -12.09 14.61 7.53
N VAL A 122 -12.05 13.37 7.02
CA VAL A 122 -11.61 12.14 7.66
C VAL A 122 -10.65 11.42 6.73
N SER A 123 -9.56 10.88 7.27
CA SER A 123 -8.64 10.06 6.50
C SER A 123 -9.16 8.62 6.36
N TYR A 124 -10.22 8.41 5.58
CA TYR A 124 -10.85 7.09 5.43
C TYR A 124 -9.88 5.99 4.96
N GLY A 125 -8.87 6.32 4.14
CA GLY A 125 -7.83 5.36 3.77
C GLY A 125 -6.94 4.95 4.95
N ILE A 126 -6.78 5.78 5.99
CA ILE A 126 -6.17 5.36 7.27
C ILE A 126 -7.07 4.32 7.95
N GLY A 127 -8.39 4.47 7.89
CA GLY A 127 -9.34 3.47 8.39
C GLY A 127 -9.15 2.11 7.71
N LEU A 128 -9.04 2.08 6.37
CA LEU A 128 -8.74 0.84 5.63
C LEU A 128 -7.38 0.24 6.04
N LYS A 129 -6.31 1.05 6.12
CA LYS A 129 -4.98 0.60 6.57
C LYS A 129 -4.99 0.08 8.00
N CYS A 130 -5.78 0.69 8.88
CA CYS A 130 -5.95 0.30 10.27
C CYS A 130 -6.62 -1.08 10.40
N ILE A 131 -7.64 -1.35 9.56
CA ILE A 131 -8.22 -2.70 9.44
C ILE A 131 -7.16 -3.69 8.94
N ILE A 132 -6.43 -3.37 7.87
CA ILE A 132 -5.37 -4.23 7.33
C ILE A 132 -4.33 -4.56 8.40
N ASN A 133 -3.93 -3.58 9.23
CA ASN A 133 -2.91 -3.77 10.25
C ASN A 133 -3.41 -4.49 11.52
N SER A 134 -4.72 -4.74 11.63
CA SER A 134 -5.31 -5.47 12.76
C SER A 134 -5.25 -7.01 12.63
N VAL A 135 -4.44 -7.55 11.71
CA VAL A 135 -4.37 -8.98 11.33
C VAL A 135 -4.40 -9.97 12.50
N PRO A 136 -3.65 -9.80 13.61
CA PRO A 136 -3.66 -10.78 14.69
C PRO A 136 -5.05 -11.01 15.32
N ARG A 137 -5.97 -10.06 15.14
CA ARG A 137 -7.34 -10.09 15.64
C ARG A 137 -8.36 -10.50 14.58
N LEU A 138 -7.98 -10.58 13.31
CA LEU A 138 -8.91 -10.85 12.22
C LEU A 138 -9.13 -12.35 12.03
N SER A 139 -10.40 -12.76 12.07
CA SER A 139 -10.77 -14.08 11.58
C SER A 139 -10.66 -14.15 10.05
N SER A 140 -10.53 -15.36 9.49
CA SER A 140 -10.51 -15.57 8.03
C SER A 140 -11.74 -14.97 7.33
N GLN A 141 -12.87 -14.90 8.03
CA GLN A 141 -14.10 -14.31 7.50
C GLN A 141 -13.99 -12.78 7.36
N HIS A 142 -13.40 -12.09 8.34
CA HIS A 142 -13.14 -10.64 8.26
C HIS A 142 -12.19 -10.30 7.11
N VAL A 143 -11.12 -11.09 6.94
CA VAL A 143 -10.18 -10.94 5.82
C VAL A 143 -10.91 -11.12 4.49
N ASN A 144 -11.75 -12.15 4.37
CA ASN A 144 -12.52 -12.39 3.15
C ASN A 144 -13.49 -11.25 2.83
N ILE A 145 -14.18 -10.68 3.83
CA ILE A 145 -15.07 -9.53 3.67
C ILE A 145 -14.29 -8.31 3.17
N PHE A 146 -13.15 -8.01 3.79
CA PHE A 146 -12.30 -6.91 3.36
C PHE A 146 -11.83 -7.10 1.92
N VAL A 147 -11.29 -8.28 1.59
CA VAL A 147 -10.76 -8.57 0.24
C VAL A 147 -11.86 -8.58 -0.82
N SER A 148 -13.01 -9.20 -0.56
CA SER A 148 -14.10 -9.26 -1.54
C SER A 148 -14.70 -7.87 -1.83
N THR A 149 -14.79 -7.03 -0.80
CA THR A 149 -15.39 -5.68 -0.88
C THR A 149 -14.42 -4.66 -1.44
N CYS A 150 -13.22 -4.53 -0.85
CA CYS A 150 -12.26 -3.48 -1.23
C CYS A 150 -11.59 -3.74 -2.56
N LEU A 151 -11.14 -4.97 -2.80
CA LEU A 151 -10.19 -5.24 -3.87
C LEU A 151 -10.66 -4.81 -5.28
N PRO A 152 -11.89 -5.15 -5.75
CA PRO A 152 -12.33 -4.69 -7.06
C PRO A 152 -12.37 -3.15 -7.18
N HIS A 153 -12.81 -2.46 -6.14
CA HIS A 153 -12.91 -1.00 -6.14
C HIS A 153 -11.54 -0.34 -6.10
N LEU A 154 -10.59 -0.88 -5.32
CA LEU A 154 -9.22 -0.38 -5.28
C LEU A 154 -8.49 -0.55 -6.62
N ILE A 155 -8.71 -1.69 -7.31
CA ILE A 155 -8.16 -1.91 -8.66
C ILE A 155 -8.71 -0.87 -9.65
N GLN A 156 -10.00 -0.56 -9.56
CA GLN A 156 -10.60 0.49 -10.38
C GLN A 156 -10.08 1.88 -10.01
N ALA A 157 -9.92 2.17 -8.71
CA ALA A 157 -9.46 3.46 -8.19
C ALA A 157 -8.07 3.85 -8.71
N VAL A 158 -7.15 2.90 -8.82
CA VAL A 158 -5.81 3.12 -9.42
C VAL A 158 -5.89 3.54 -10.89
N LYS A 159 -6.96 3.15 -11.60
CA LYS A 159 -7.19 3.49 -13.01
C LYS A 159 -7.99 4.79 -13.21
N THR A 160 -8.37 5.48 -12.13
CA THR A 160 -9.12 6.75 -12.22
C THR A 160 -8.22 7.93 -12.60
N ASP A 161 -8.79 9.06 -12.99
CA ASP A 161 -8.02 10.28 -13.28
C ASP A 161 -7.65 11.11 -12.03
N LYS A 162 -8.16 10.72 -10.85
CA LYS A 162 -7.96 11.44 -9.60
C LYS A 162 -6.64 11.01 -8.94
N LYS A 163 -5.59 11.78 -9.20
CA LYS A 163 -4.20 11.54 -8.75
C LYS A 163 -4.04 11.13 -7.28
N ASP A 164 -4.74 11.79 -6.37
CA ASP A 164 -4.62 11.49 -4.93
C ASP A 164 -5.24 10.13 -4.60
N ILE A 165 -6.40 9.83 -5.19
CA ILE A 165 -7.09 8.55 -5.02
C ILE A 165 -6.28 7.40 -5.64
N GLN A 166 -5.67 7.60 -6.81
CA GLN A 166 -4.83 6.58 -7.44
C GLN A 166 -3.66 6.17 -6.52
N ILE A 167 -2.99 7.18 -5.96
CA ILE A 167 -1.82 7.02 -5.09
C ILE A 167 -2.20 6.32 -3.78
N GLU A 168 -3.32 6.70 -3.17
CA GLU A 168 -3.81 6.12 -1.93
C GLU A 168 -4.32 4.68 -2.13
N ALA A 169 -5.10 4.45 -3.19
CA ALA A 169 -5.57 3.11 -3.55
C ALA A 169 -4.39 2.16 -3.85
N CYS A 170 -3.34 2.66 -4.52
CA CYS A 170 -2.14 1.88 -4.78
C CYS A 170 -1.41 1.46 -3.48
N GLU A 171 -1.34 2.34 -2.46
CA GLU A 171 -0.76 1.97 -1.16
C GLU A 171 -1.61 0.93 -0.44
N ILE A 172 -2.93 1.12 -0.41
CA ILE A 172 -3.83 0.19 0.28
C ILE A 172 -3.81 -1.18 -0.40
N LEU A 173 -3.70 -1.24 -1.74
CA LEU A 173 -3.46 -2.49 -2.45
C LEU A 173 -2.13 -3.14 -2.05
N ALA A 174 -1.06 -2.36 -1.89
CA ALA A 174 0.23 -2.89 -1.44
C ALA A 174 0.13 -3.52 -0.05
N ASP A 175 -0.49 -2.80 0.90
CA ASP A 175 -0.69 -3.28 2.27
C ASP A 175 -1.57 -4.53 2.29
N THR A 176 -2.68 -4.52 1.53
CA THR A 176 -3.60 -5.65 1.37
C THR A 176 -2.87 -6.87 0.85
N MET A 177 -2.10 -6.71 -0.21
CA MET A 177 -1.37 -7.82 -0.82
C MET A 177 -0.27 -8.35 0.13
N SER A 178 0.42 -7.47 0.87
CA SER A 178 1.46 -7.86 1.81
C SER A 178 0.92 -8.64 3.00
N LYS A 179 -0.30 -8.34 3.45
CA LYS A 179 -0.91 -8.98 4.63
C LYS A 179 -1.83 -10.16 4.29
N PHE A 180 -2.52 -10.10 3.15
CA PHE A 180 -3.58 -11.03 2.75
C PHE A 180 -3.28 -11.74 1.42
N GLY A 181 -2.01 -11.82 1.00
CA GLY A 181 -1.60 -12.30 -0.32
C GLY A 181 -2.08 -13.72 -0.70
N ASP A 182 -2.37 -14.56 0.30
CA ASP A 182 -2.94 -15.91 0.10
C ASP A 182 -4.42 -15.84 -0.30
N GLN A 183 -5.20 -14.95 0.33
CA GLN A 183 -6.63 -14.75 0.07
C GLN A 183 -6.88 -13.94 -1.20
N VAL A 184 -5.87 -13.18 -1.66
CA VAL A 184 -5.95 -12.39 -2.90
C VAL A 184 -5.68 -13.24 -4.17
N GLY A 185 -5.25 -14.50 -4.01
CA GLY A 185 -4.87 -15.41 -5.10
C GLY A 185 -5.69 -15.30 -6.40
N PRO A 186 -7.04 -15.33 -6.38
CA PRO A 186 -7.87 -15.29 -7.59
C PRO A 186 -7.77 -13.99 -8.40
N LYS A 187 -7.48 -12.86 -7.76
CA LYS A 187 -7.41 -11.53 -8.41
C LYS A 187 -5.99 -11.02 -8.62
N ARG A 188 -4.98 -11.82 -8.27
CA ARG A 188 -3.57 -11.44 -8.35
C ARG A 188 -3.18 -10.92 -9.73
N ASN A 189 -3.56 -11.62 -10.79
CA ASN A 189 -3.23 -11.21 -12.16
C ASN A 189 -3.86 -9.86 -12.53
N GLU A 190 -5.11 -9.62 -12.11
CA GLU A 190 -5.79 -8.34 -12.33
C GLU A 190 -5.07 -7.17 -11.63
N ILE A 191 -4.52 -7.42 -10.43
CA ILE A 191 -3.73 -6.43 -9.69
C ILE A 191 -2.40 -6.17 -10.39
N ILE A 192 -1.69 -7.22 -10.81
CA ILE A 192 -0.41 -7.08 -11.51
C ILE A 192 -0.60 -6.32 -12.83
N ASP A 193 -1.63 -6.64 -13.61
CA ASP A 193 -1.96 -5.93 -14.84
C ASP A 193 -2.31 -4.45 -14.57
N CYS A 194 -3.05 -4.19 -13.48
CA CYS A 194 -3.33 -2.82 -13.02
C CYS A 194 -2.03 -2.07 -12.69
N MET A 195 -1.09 -2.70 -11.98
CA MET A 195 0.20 -2.10 -11.64
C MET A 195 1.10 -1.88 -12.85
N PHE A 196 1.07 -2.78 -13.84
CA PHE A 196 1.78 -2.59 -15.11
C PHE A 196 1.23 -1.38 -15.86
N GLY A 197 -0.08 -1.17 -15.86
CA GLY A 197 -0.69 0.07 -16.35
C GLY A 197 -0.22 1.30 -15.58
N ALA A 198 -0.28 1.26 -14.24
CA ALA A 198 0.15 2.34 -13.37
C ALA A 198 1.64 2.72 -13.55
N MET A 199 2.53 1.74 -13.79
CA MET A 199 3.95 1.96 -14.07
C MET A 199 4.24 2.60 -15.44
N ASN A 200 3.26 2.62 -16.34
CA ASN A 200 3.34 3.30 -17.63
C ASN A 200 2.57 4.62 -17.67
N GLY A 201 1.83 4.96 -16.60
CA GLY A 201 1.04 6.19 -16.53
C GLY A 201 1.89 7.45 -16.36
N ASP A 202 1.23 8.60 -16.40
CA ASP A 202 1.88 9.92 -16.43
C ASP A 202 2.31 10.46 -15.05
N GLN A 203 2.03 9.72 -13.97
CA GLN A 203 2.27 10.17 -12.59
C GLN A 203 3.50 9.48 -11.97
N PRO A 204 4.64 10.18 -11.79
CA PRO A 204 5.88 9.58 -11.31
C PRO A 204 5.77 8.88 -9.95
N ALA A 205 5.01 9.49 -9.01
CA ALA A 205 4.79 8.93 -7.68
C ALA A 205 4.01 7.60 -7.72
N LEU A 206 3.00 7.52 -8.60
CA LEU A 206 2.23 6.28 -8.81
C LEU A 206 3.11 5.20 -9.46
N ARG A 207 3.91 5.55 -10.48
CA ARG A 207 4.84 4.62 -11.13
C ARG A 207 5.78 3.96 -10.12
N ARG A 208 6.38 4.76 -9.23
CA ARG A 208 7.31 4.28 -8.18
C ARG A 208 6.60 3.35 -7.19
N ARG A 209 5.42 3.73 -6.72
CA ARG A 209 4.63 2.92 -5.77
C ARG A 209 4.20 1.59 -6.38
N ALA A 210 3.71 1.60 -7.62
CA ALA A 210 3.34 0.40 -8.36
C ALA A 210 4.54 -0.55 -8.56
N ALA A 211 5.72 -0.01 -8.89
CA ALA A 211 6.94 -0.79 -9.01
C ALA A 211 7.34 -1.48 -7.70
N HIS A 212 7.33 -0.74 -6.59
CA HIS A 212 7.65 -1.31 -5.27
C HIS A 212 6.62 -2.37 -4.83
N LEU A 213 5.33 -2.16 -5.11
CA LEU A 213 4.30 -3.15 -4.84
C LEU A 213 4.62 -4.46 -5.55
N VAL A 214 4.83 -4.41 -6.87
CA VAL A 214 5.11 -5.60 -7.69
C VAL A 214 6.38 -6.32 -7.24
N ILE A 215 7.43 -5.58 -6.86
CA ILE A 215 8.67 -6.15 -6.32
C ILE A 215 8.42 -6.95 -5.02
N GLY A 216 7.52 -6.46 -4.16
CA GLY A 216 7.12 -7.14 -2.93
C GLY A 216 6.53 -8.54 -3.13
N PHE A 217 6.09 -8.88 -4.35
CA PHE A 217 5.47 -10.17 -4.68
C PHE A 217 6.32 -11.09 -5.55
N LEU A 218 7.60 -10.79 -5.73
CA LEU A 218 8.50 -11.61 -6.57
C LEU A 218 8.79 -13.00 -5.99
N ASN A 219 8.36 -13.29 -4.77
CA ASN A 219 8.38 -14.65 -4.20
C ASN A 219 7.41 -15.61 -4.91
N ASN A 220 6.44 -15.08 -5.67
CA ASN A 220 5.53 -15.88 -6.48
C ASN A 220 6.07 -16.06 -7.90
N ASP A 221 6.15 -17.31 -8.37
CA ASP A 221 6.73 -17.68 -9.66
C ASP A 221 6.01 -17.06 -10.88
N GLU A 222 4.68 -16.94 -10.81
CA GLU A 222 3.88 -16.34 -11.88
C GLU A 222 4.14 -14.84 -11.96
N VAL A 223 4.12 -14.16 -10.80
CA VAL A 223 4.45 -12.73 -10.71
C VAL A 223 5.87 -12.48 -11.19
N GLN A 224 6.85 -13.27 -10.73
CA GLN A 224 8.24 -13.14 -11.16
C GLN A 224 8.37 -13.24 -12.69
N THR A 225 7.67 -14.20 -13.31
CA THR A 225 7.67 -14.39 -14.76
C THR A 225 7.00 -13.21 -15.48
N ALA A 226 5.88 -12.72 -14.96
CA ALA A 226 5.20 -11.54 -15.50
C ALA A 226 6.09 -10.29 -15.45
N VAL A 227 6.77 -10.05 -14.33
CA VAL A 227 7.69 -8.92 -14.15
C VAL A 227 8.91 -9.04 -15.04
N LEU A 228 9.48 -10.24 -15.18
CA LEU A 228 10.58 -10.46 -16.12
C LEU A 228 10.17 -10.15 -17.56
N ASN A 229 8.98 -10.58 -17.99
CA ASN A 229 8.47 -10.27 -19.33
C ASN A 229 8.21 -8.76 -19.51
N PHE A 230 7.73 -8.09 -18.47
CA PHE A 230 7.56 -6.64 -18.46
C PHE A 230 8.91 -5.92 -18.62
N VAL A 231 9.90 -6.25 -17.79
CA VAL A 231 11.27 -5.69 -17.87
C VAL A 231 11.89 -5.95 -19.25
N ARG A 232 11.77 -7.17 -19.78
CA ARG A 232 12.29 -7.55 -21.10
C ARG A 232 11.74 -6.67 -22.22
N LYS A 233 10.42 -6.42 -22.23
CA LYS A 233 9.79 -5.51 -23.20
C LYS A 233 10.36 -4.09 -23.09
N ARG A 234 10.53 -3.58 -21.86
CA ARG A 234 11.07 -2.23 -21.64
C ARG A 234 12.53 -2.10 -22.04
N VAL A 235 13.36 -3.10 -21.71
CA VAL A 235 14.78 -3.17 -22.08
C VAL A 235 14.96 -3.17 -23.59
N ASN A 236 14.21 -4.01 -24.32
CA ASN A 236 14.25 -4.03 -25.78
C ASN A 236 13.95 -2.66 -26.39
N ARG A 237 12.99 -1.95 -25.80
CA ARG A 237 12.67 -0.59 -26.23
C ARG A 237 13.76 0.43 -25.89
N ILE A 238 14.35 0.37 -24.70
CA ILE A 238 15.48 1.21 -24.30
C ILE A 238 16.65 1.00 -25.28
N MET A 239 16.95 -0.25 -25.63
CA MET A 239 17.99 -0.60 -26.59
C MET A 239 17.67 -0.21 -28.05
N GLY A 240 16.42 0.16 -28.35
CA GLY A 240 16.00 0.52 -29.72
C GLY A 240 15.66 -0.68 -30.61
N ASN A 241 15.48 -1.86 -30.04
CA ASN A 241 15.16 -3.11 -30.76
C ASN A 241 13.68 -3.19 -31.17
N THR A 242 12.83 -2.27 -30.71
CA THR A 242 11.39 -2.25 -31.00
C THR A 242 10.93 -0.81 -31.29
N SER A 243 10.21 -0.63 -32.40
CA SER A 243 9.77 0.68 -32.91
C SER A 243 8.33 1.07 -32.55
N SER A 244 7.54 0.15 -32.02
CA SER A 244 6.16 0.41 -31.60
C SER A 244 6.14 0.82 -30.14
N ASP A 245 5.62 2.00 -29.80
CA ASP A 245 4.95 2.17 -28.51
C ASP A 245 4.14 3.47 -28.32
N MET A 246 3.14 3.32 -27.43
CA MET A 246 2.09 4.29 -27.07
C MET A 246 2.54 5.40 -26.10
N TYR A 247 3.70 5.25 -25.44
CA TYR A 247 4.17 6.14 -24.37
C TYR A 247 5.52 6.78 -24.71
N PRO A 248 5.91 7.94 -24.16
CA PRO A 248 7.25 8.50 -24.35
C PRO A 248 8.33 7.69 -23.61
N LEU A 249 9.57 7.69 -24.11
CA LEU A 249 10.72 7.13 -23.38
C LEU A 249 11.27 8.24 -22.48
N THR A 250 11.21 8.07 -21.15
CA THR A 250 11.56 9.13 -20.18
C THR A 250 12.61 8.65 -19.19
N ILE A 251 13.20 9.56 -18.40
CA ILE A 251 14.12 9.19 -17.31
C ILE A 251 13.42 8.24 -16.34
N SER A 252 12.20 8.59 -15.92
CA SER A 252 11.38 7.73 -15.06
C SER A 252 11.13 6.35 -15.67
N TYR A 253 10.93 6.26 -16.98
CA TYR A 253 10.74 4.97 -17.66
C TYR A 253 11.95 4.03 -17.46
N VAL A 254 13.17 4.57 -17.60
CA VAL A 254 14.41 3.82 -17.38
C VAL A 254 14.57 3.48 -15.90
N LYS A 255 14.36 4.44 -14.98
CA LYS A 255 14.47 4.19 -13.52
C LYS A 255 13.54 3.06 -13.07
N ILE A 256 12.27 3.06 -13.49
CA ILE A 256 11.32 2.00 -13.11
C ILE A 256 11.74 0.64 -13.67
N THR A 257 12.27 0.60 -14.90
CA THR A 257 12.81 -0.63 -15.49
C THR A 257 13.96 -1.19 -14.66
N LEU A 258 14.89 -0.33 -14.24
CA LEU A 258 16.05 -0.70 -13.41
C LEU A 258 15.63 -1.11 -11.99
N ILE A 259 14.67 -0.41 -11.38
CA ILE A 259 14.10 -0.77 -10.06
C ILE A 259 13.50 -2.18 -10.10
N CYS A 260 12.70 -2.51 -11.12
CA CYS A 260 12.15 -3.85 -11.29
C CYS A 260 13.24 -4.91 -11.53
N LEU A 261 14.26 -4.60 -12.35
CA LEU A 261 15.40 -5.50 -12.59
C LEU A 261 16.19 -5.77 -11.31
N ASN A 262 16.45 -4.72 -10.52
CA ASN A 262 17.09 -4.85 -9.21
C ASN A 262 16.24 -5.70 -8.24
N GLY A 263 14.92 -5.51 -8.23
CA GLY A 263 14.00 -6.39 -7.49
C GLY A 263 14.15 -7.86 -7.90
N LEU A 264 14.16 -8.15 -9.21
CA LEU A 264 14.36 -9.52 -9.73
C LEU A 264 15.71 -10.13 -9.33
N SER A 265 16.76 -9.31 -9.16
CA SER A 265 18.12 -9.76 -8.84
C SER A 265 18.23 -10.46 -7.47
N HIS A 266 17.28 -10.21 -6.55
CA HIS A 266 17.20 -10.92 -5.27
C HIS A 266 16.96 -12.44 -5.47
N ASN A 267 16.40 -12.84 -6.62
CA ASN A 267 16.27 -14.22 -7.06
C ASN A 267 17.31 -14.55 -8.16
N ALA A 268 18.58 -14.28 -7.87
CA ALA A 268 19.70 -14.26 -8.81
C ALA A 268 19.83 -15.48 -9.74
N GLU A 269 19.71 -16.71 -9.22
CA GLU A 269 19.87 -17.93 -10.03
C GLU A 269 18.78 -18.03 -11.12
N ARG A 270 17.54 -17.66 -10.78
CA ARG A 270 16.44 -17.64 -11.74
C ARG A 270 16.60 -16.51 -12.74
N LEU A 271 17.04 -15.34 -12.30
CA LEU A 271 17.30 -14.22 -13.21
C LEU A 271 18.43 -14.57 -14.20
N ALA A 272 19.54 -15.13 -13.72
CA ALA A 272 20.67 -15.53 -14.56
C ALA A 272 20.29 -16.63 -15.56
N SER A 273 19.46 -17.59 -15.16
CA SER A 273 19.03 -18.68 -16.06
C SER A 273 17.97 -18.25 -17.09
N LYS A 274 17.06 -17.34 -16.75
CA LYS A 274 15.94 -16.93 -17.62
C LYS A 274 16.17 -15.62 -18.40
N ALA A 275 17.19 -14.86 -18.04
CA ALA A 275 17.39 -13.50 -18.54
C ALA A 275 18.87 -13.11 -18.67
N SER A 276 19.73 -14.08 -19.00
CA SER A 276 21.16 -13.83 -19.23
C SER A 276 21.40 -12.73 -20.26
N ASP A 277 20.54 -12.63 -21.29
CA ASP A 277 20.60 -11.62 -22.34
C ASP A 277 20.35 -10.20 -21.80
N ILE A 278 19.39 -10.03 -20.89
CA ILE A 278 19.15 -8.74 -20.23
C ILE A 278 20.35 -8.35 -19.38
N LEU A 279 20.96 -9.32 -18.69
CA LEU A 279 22.12 -9.05 -17.84
C LEU A 279 23.38 -8.74 -18.67
N SER A 280 23.66 -9.49 -19.73
CA SER A 280 24.85 -9.29 -20.57
C SER A 280 24.71 -8.06 -21.46
N ASP A 281 23.60 -7.94 -22.19
CA ASP A 281 23.51 -7.00 -23.30
C ASP A 281 23.03 -5.64 -22.80
N PHE A 282 22.08 -5.62 -21.87
CA PHE A 282 21.55 -4.39 -21.32
C PHE A 282 22.31 -3.91 -20.08
N LEU A 283 22.40 -4.72 -19.02
CA LEU A 283 22.99 -4.25 -17.76
C LEU A 283 24.51 -4.02 -17.88
N ILE A 284 25.26 -5.02 -18.34
CA ILE A 284 26.72 -4.91 -18.47
C ILE A 284 27.07 -4.13 -19.75
N GLY A 285 26.56 -4.60 -20.89
CA GLY A 285 26.96 -4.10 -22.21
C GLY A 285 26.46 -2.69 -22.53
N PHE A 286 25.21 -2.35 -22.22
CA PHE A 286 24.62 -1.06 -22.57
C PHE A 286 24.74 -0.04 -21.42
N LEU A 287 24.37 -0.41 -20.20
CA LEU A 287 24.27 0.53 -19.09
C LEU A 287 25.65 0.85 -18.47
N LEU A 288 26.50 -0.14 -18.25
CA LEU A 288 27.78 0.09 -17.58
C LEU A 288 28.91 0.39 -18.57
N ASP A 289 29.00 -0.38 -19.67
CA ASP A 289 30.11 -0.29 -20.63
C ASP A 289 29.97 0.86 -21.66
N THR A 290 28.79 1.48 -21.83
CA THR A 290 28.63 2.60 -22.79
C THR A 290 28.53 3.98 -22.14
N ASN A 291 28.85 5.01 -22.92
CA ASN A 291 28.59 6.39 -22.53
C ASN A 291 27.09 6.70 -22.67
N ILE A 292 26.32 6.44 -21.60
CA ILE A 292 24.87 6.68 -21.53
C ILE A 292 24.51 8.13 -21.93
N ASN A 293 25.37 9.11 -21.65
CA ASN A 293 25.16 10.52 -22.02
C ASN A 293 25.09 10.73 -23.54
N GLU A 294 25.78 9.89 -24.32
CA GLU A 294 25.78 9.97 -25.79
C GLU A 294 24.76 9.01 -26.41
N THR A 295 24.49 7.86 -25.78
CA THR A 295 23.69 6.78 -26.38
C THR A 295 22.22 6.81 -25.97
N LEU A 296 21.93 7.06 -24.69
CA LEU A 296 20.58 6.95 -24.13
C LEU A 296 19.97 8.32 -23.84
N MET A 297 20.70 9.20 -23.16
CA MET A 297 20.17 10.50 -22.71
C MET A 297 19.55 11.35 -23.84
N PRO A 298 20.12 11.41 -25.06
CA PRO A 298 19.53 12.18 -26.17
C PRO A 298 18.18 11.63 -26.66
N ARG A 299 17.84 10.39 -26.29
CA ARG A 299 16.59 9.71 -26.66
C ARG A 299 15.52 9.82 -25.58
N LEU A 300 15.86 10.34 -24.40
CA LEU A 300 14.94 10.47 -23.28
C LEU A 300 14.21 11.82 -23.33
N ASN A 301 12.90 11.78 -23.18
CA ASN A 301 12.08 12.96 -22.98
C ASN A 301 12.10 13.36 -21.51
N PRO A 302 12.34 14.64 -21.18
CA PRO A 302 12.28 15.14 -19.82
C PRO A 302 10.83 15.18 -19.31
N GLU A 303 10.61 14.79 -18.06
CA GLU A 303 9.34 14.96 -17.34
C GLU A 303 9.48 15.94 -16.18
N PHE A 304 8.36 16.53 -15.75
CA PHE A 304 8.34 17.40 -14.58
C PHE A 304 8.74 16.63 -13.32
N GLY A 305 9.78 17.10 -12.63
CA GLY A 305 10.32 16.46 -11.42
C GLY A 305 11.37 15.38 -11.67
N ASP A 306 11.83 15.21 -12.91
CA ASP A 306 13.02 14.40 -13.19
C ASP A 306 14.28 15.05 -12.60
N SER A 307 15.26 14.22 -12.25
CA SER A 307 16.60 14.65 -11.89
C SER A 307 17.26 15.36 -13.07
N ASP A 308 18.28 16.17 -12.79
CA ASP A 308 19.18 16.66 -13.83
C ASP A 308 19.74 15.48 -14.65
N PRO A 309 19.97 15.62 -15.97
CA PRO A 309 20.51 14.55 -16.80
C PRO A 309 21.76 13.86 -16.23
N ASP A 310 22.69 14.61 -15.64
CA ASP A 310 23.91 14.03 -15.07
C ASP A 310 23.60 13.20 -13.81
N ASP A 311 22.71 13.70 -12.95
CA ASP A 311 22.20 12.97 -11.78
C ASP A 311 21.45 11.70 -12.20
N ALA A 312 20.67 11.77 -13.28
CA ALA A 312 19.92 10.62 -13.79
C ALA A 312 20.84 9.50 -14.30
N VAL A 313 21.95 9.85 -14.95
CA VAL A 313 22.95 8.85 -15.39
C VAL A 313 23.64 8.20 -14.19
N ASN A 314 23.99 8.97 -13.17
CA ASN A 314 24.55 8.43 -11.93
C ASN A 314 23.56 7.48 -11.25
N ASP A 315 22.29 7.88 -11.12
CA ASP A 315 21.23 7.03 -10.57
C ASP A 315 21.08 5.72 -11.36
N PHE A 316 21.13 5.78 -12.71
CA PHE A 316 21.03 4.58 -13.54
C PHE A 316 22.18 3.60 -13.27
N LYS A 317 23.41 4.12 -13.22
CA LYS A 317 24.60 3.32 -12.94
C LYS A 317 24.57 2.75 -11.53
N GLU A 318 24.18 3.54 -10.54
CA GLU A 318 24.06 3.10 -9.15
C GLU A 318 23.08 1.92 -9.02
N ILE A 319 21.87 2.04 -9.57
CA ILE A 319 20.87 0.96 -9.52
C ILE A 319 21.37 -0.27 -10.30
N GLY A 320 22.07 -0.06 -11.42
CA GLY A 320 22.69 -1.13 -12.19
C GLY A 320 23.77 -1.88 -11.40
N LEU A 321 24.63 -1.16 -10.69
CA LEU A 321 25.66 -1.73 -9.83
C LEU A 321 25.05 -2.49 -8.64
N GLN A 322 24.01 -1.95 -8.00
CA GLN A 322 23.25 -2.66 -6.95
C GLN A 322 22.67 -3.98 -7.47
N CYS A 323 22.17 -4.01 -8.70
CA CYS A 323 21.69 -5.24 -9.33
C CYS A 323 22.83 -6.27 -9.49
N LEU A 324 24.01 -5.85 -9.93
CA LEU A 324 25.16 -6.73 -10.04
C LEU A 324 25.64 -7.21 -8.67
N GLU A 325 25.69 -6.32 -7.68
CA GLU A 325 26.07 -6.64 -6.31
C GLU A 325 25.18 -7.74 -5.73
N ASN A 326 23.86 -7.65 -5.94
CA ASN A 326 22.91 -8.70 -5.55
C ASN A 326 23.22 -10.05 -6.20
N LEU A 327 23.59 -10.06 -7.50
CA LEU A 327 24.01 -11.27 -8.21
C LEU A 327 25.32 -11.84 -7.64
N PHE A 328 26.32 -11.01 -7.37
CA PHE A 328 27.59 -11.47 -6.78
C PHE A 328 27.41 -11.99 -5.35
N ASN A 329 26.63 -11.29 -4.52
CA ASN A 329 26.30 -11.71 -3.17
C ASN A 329 25.52 -13.03 -3.16
N ALA A 330 24.63 -13.25 -4.13
CA ALA A 330 23.97 -14.54 -4.30
C ALA A 330 24.97 -15.64 -4.72
N ARG A 331 25.88 -15.35 -5.65
CA ARG A 331 26.93 -16.28 -6.09
C ARG A 331 27.83 -16.71 -4.93
N GLN A 332 28.29 -15.77 -4.10
CA GLN A 332 29.13 -16.07 -2.94
C GLN A 332 28.43 -16.99 -1.93
N ARG A 333 27.10 -16.86 -1.80
CA ARG A 333 26.28 -17.74 -0.95
C ARG A 333 26.09 -19.14 -1.54
N THR A 334 26.07 -19.27 -2.87
CA THR A 334 25.94 -20.56 -3.55
C THR A 334 27.32 -21.19 -3.76
N ALA A 335 27.73 -22.11 -2.87
CA ALA A 335 29.05 -22.76 -2.87
C ALA A 335 29.37 -23.63 -4.12
N PHE A 336 28.45 -23.75 -5.08
CA PHE A 336 28.62 -24.59 -6.26
C PHE A 336 29.12 -23.78 -7.46
N GLN A 337 30.37 -24.02 -7.86
CA GLN A 337 30.97 -23.49 -9.10
C GLN A 337 30.19 -23.89 -10.38
N SER A 338 29.24 -24.82 -10.29
CA SER A 338 28.44 -25.32 -11.41
C SER A 338 27.07 -24.63 -11.60
N SER A 339 26.73 -23.63 -10.79
CA SER A 339 25.46 -22.89 -10.93
C SER A 339 25.39 -22.07 -12.23
N HIS A 340 24.20 -21.81 -12.75
CA HIS A 340 24.02 -20.96 -13.93
C HIS A 340 24.54 -19.55 -13.65
N LEU A 341 24.37 -19.06 -12.43
CA LEU A 341 24.89 -17.77 -11.99
C LEU A 341 26.42 -17.70 -12.03
N SER A 342 27.11 -18.76 -11.60
CA SER A 342 28.59 -18.81 -11.65
C SER A 342 29.08 -18.78 -13.10
N ARG A 343 28.51 -19.63 -13.96
CA ARG A 343 28.84 -19.67 -15.40
C ARG A 343 28.56 -18.35 -16.11
N PHE A 344 27.50 -17.65 -15.70
CA PHE A 344 27.16 -16.34 -16.23
C PHE A 344 28.17 -15.27 -15.77
N LEU A 345 28.52 -15.21 -14.49
CA LEU A 345 29.35 -14.13 -13.95
C LEU A 345 30.85 -14.29 -14.28
N ASP A 346 31.36 -15.51 -14.44
CA ASP A 346 32.79 -15.77 -14.67
C ASP A 346 33.39 -15.00 -15.87
N PRO A 347 32.76 -14.98 -17.05
CA PRO A 347 33.25 -14.19 -18.19
C PRO A 347 33.21 -12.67 -17.97
N HIS A 348 32.40 -12.18 -17.03
CA HIS A 348 32.16 -10.76 -16.80
C HIS A 348 32.92 -10.17 -15.60
N LEU A 349 33.55 -11.01 -14.76
CA LEU A 349 34.30 -10.59 -13.57
C LEU A 349 35.32 -9.48 -13.86
N ASN A 350 36.12 -9.62 -14.92
CA ASN A 350 37.17 -8.66 -15.27
C ASN A 350 36.62 -7.30 -15.73
N LYS A 351 35.40 -7.29 -16.28
CA LYS A 351 34.71 -6.04 -16.68
C LYS A 351 34.11 -5.35 -15.48
N VAL A 352 33.50 -6.10 -14.57
CA VAL A 352 32.84 -5.52 -13.39
C VAL A 352 33.84 -5.07 -12.33
N SER A 353 34.98 -5.75 -12.16
CA SER A 353 36.03 -5.35 -11.19
C SER A 353 36.70 -3.99 -11.48
N GLY A 354 36.42 -3.39 -12.64
CA GLY A 354 36.92 -2.07 -13.02
C GLY A 354 35.99 -0.91 -12.61
N TYR A 355 34.80 -1.22 -12.09
CA TYR A 355 33.84 -0.28 -11.50
C TYR A 355 33.81 -0.47 -9.99
#